data_AF-A0A1L8CWZ0-F1
#
_entry.id   AF-A0A1L8CWZ0-F1
#
_cell.length_a   1.000
_cell.length_b   1.000
_cell.length_c   1.000
_cell.angle_alpha   90.00
_cell.angle_beta   90.00
_cell.angle_gamma   90.00
#
_symmetry.space_group_name_H-M   'P 1'
#
loop_
_entity.id
_entity.type
_entity.pdbx_description
1 polymer ?
#
loop_
_entity_poly.entity_id
_entity_poly.type
_entity_poly.pdbx_seq_one_letter_code
_entity_poly.pdbx_strand_id
1 'polypeptide(L)' 'MGYLPLDGLGSNLFFQLISARYEKGSIILTSNKSFGEWGELMGDPVLATAVLDRLLHHAHIINI' A
#
# COMPACT_ATOMS: atom_id res chain seq x y z
N MET A 1 -1.16 13.27 17.29
CA MET A 1 -0.31 12.08 17.05
C MET A 1 -0.40 11.77 15.56
N GLY A 2 0.45 12.39 14.74
CA GLY A 2 0.42 12.22 13.28
C GLY A 2 1.35 11.07 12.89
N TYR A 3 0.85 10.09 12.16
CA TYR A 3 1.69 9.08 11.53
C TYR A 3 2.62 9.78 10.55
N LEU A 4 3.92 9.49 10.64
CA LEU A 4 4.88 10.01 9.69
C LEU A 4 4.58 9.36 8.33
N PRO A 5 4.41 10.13 7.24
CA PRO A 5 4.37 9.55 5.90
C PRO A 5 5.62 8.70 5.69
N LEU A 6 5.49 7.64 4.90
CA LEU A 6 6.62 6.76 4.61
C LEU A 6 7.72 7.60 3.96
N ASP A 7 8.94 7.46 4.47
CA ASP A 7 10.09 8.00 3.77
C ASP A 7 10.30 7.23 2.47
N GLY A 8 11.02 7.82 1.51
CA GLY A 8 11.19 7.20 0.19
C GLY A 8 11.76 5.78 0.24
N LEU A 9 12.62 5.47 1.23
CA LEU A 9 13.10 4.11 1.46
C LEU A 9 11.99 3.20 2.00
N GLY A 10 11.22 3.64 3.00
CA GLY A 10 10.07 2.90 3.52
C GLY A 10 9.05 2.55 2.45
N SER A 11 8.71 3.49 1.57
CA SER A 11 7.78 3.24 0.44
C SER A 11 8.31 2.19 -0.53
N ASN A 12 9.60 2.24 -0.86
CA ASN A 12 10.23 1.25 -1.72
C ASN A 12 10.27 -0.14 -1.09
N LEU A 13 10.63 -0.24 0.19
CA LEU A 13 10.62 -1.51 0.93
C LEU A 13 9.21 -2.08 1.02
N PHE A 14 8.21 -1.23 1.26
CA PHE A 14 6.82 -1.64 1.27
C PHE A 14 6.39 -2.20 -0.09
N PHE A 15 6.72 -1.51 -1.18
CA PHE A 15 6.46 -2.02 -2.54
C PHE A 15 7.16 -3.36 -2.81
N GLN A 16 8.40 -3.54 -2.38
CA GLN A 16 9.11 -4.82 -2.51
C GLN A 16 8.41 -5.94 -1.73
N LEU A 17 7.96 -5.67 -0.50
CA LEU A 17 7.21 -6.63 0.31
C LEU A 17 5.91 -7.05 -0.40
N ILE A 18 5.12 -6.07 -0.86
CA ILE A 18 3.87 -6.35 -1.58
C ILE A 18 4.16 -7.15 -2.85
N SER A 19 5.17 -6.75 -3.64
CA SER A 19 5.54 -7.45 -4.87
C SER A 19 6.06 -8.87 -4.62
N ALA A 20 6.77 -9.11 -3.52
CA ALA A 20 7.25 -10.44 -3.16
C ALA A 20 6.13 -11.39 -2.73
N ARG A 21 5.04 -10.84 -2.17
CA ARG A 21 3.88 -11.59 -1.69
C ARG A 21 2.77 -11.72 -2.72
N TYR A 22 2.69 -10.79 -3.66
CA TYR A 22 1.75 -10.82 -4.78
C TYR A 22 1.78 -12.19 -5.48
N GLU A 23 0.61 -12.81 -5.63
CA GLU A 23 0.40 -14.17 -6.17
C GLU A 23 1.13 -15.33 -5.44
N LYS A 24 1.84 -15.05 -4.34
CA LYS A 24 2.60 -16.05 -3.56
C LYS A 24 2.10 -16.25 -2.13
N GLY A 25 1.22 -15.36 -1.65
CA GLY A 25 0.42 -15.62 -0.46
C GLY A 25 -0.33 -14.40 0.05
N SER A 26 -1.20 -14.62 1.01
CA SER A 26 -2.13 -13.59 1.50
C SER A 26 -1.42 -12.49 2.30
N ILE A 27 -2.01 -11.30 2.25
CA ILE A 27 -1.66 -10.12 3.04
C ILE A 27 -2.96 -9.62 3.68
N ILE A 28 -2.94 -9.40 4.99
CA ILE A 28 -3.99 -8.68 5.70
C ILE A 28 -3.45 -7.28 5.98
N LEU A 29 -4.17 -6.27 5.51
CA LEU A 29 -3.78 -4.88 5.67
C LEU A 29 -4.97 -4.08 6.20
N THR A 30 -4.70 -3.25 7.20
CA THR A 30 -5.67 -2.31 7.77
C THR A 30 -5.17 -0.90 7.53
N SER A 31 -6.03 -0.03 7.03
CA SER A 31 -5.71 1.38 6.82
C SER A 31 -6.90 2.25 7.21
N ASN A 32 -6.63 3.37 7.86
CA ASN A 32 -7.61 4.44 8.08
C ASN A 32 -7.56 5.49 6.96
N LYS A 33 -6.83 5.21 5.87
CA LYS A 33 -6.69 6.06 4.69
C LYS A 33 -7.42 5.45 3.51
N SER A 34 -8.20 6.29 2.82
CA SER A 34 -8.81 5.91 1.55
C SER A 34 -7.75 5.68 0.49
N PHE A 35 -8.03 4.86 -0.53
CA PHE A 35 -7.06 4.55 -1.58
C PHE A 35 -6.51 5.80 -2.31
N GLY A 36 -7.31 6.87 -2.42
CA GLY A 36 -6.85 8.13 -3.00
C GLY A 36 -5.77 8.86 -2.17
N GLU A 37 -5.74 8.63 -0.85
CA GLU A 37 -4.76 9.24 0.06
C GLU A 37 -3.41 8.49 0.07
N TRP A 38 -3.30 7.34 -0.60
CA TRP A 38 -2.06 6.54 -0.57
C TRP A 38 -0.91 7.19 -1.31
N GLY A 39 -1.18 8.07 -2.28
CA GLY A 39 -0.14 8.86 -2.95
C GLY A 39 0.60 9.78 -1.98
N GLU A 40 -0.15 10.43 -1.08
CA GLU A 40 0.43 11.27 -0.03
C GLU A 40 1.15 10.43 1.02
N LEU A 41 0.56 9.28 1.42
CA LEU A 41 1.16 8.35 2.38
C LEU A 41 2.52 7.80 1.92
N MET A 42 2.64 7.47 0.64
CA MET A 42 3.84 6.89 0.03
C MET A 42 4.85 7.95 -0.44
N GLY A 43 4.43 9.23 -0.54
CA GLY A 43 5.24 10.31 -1.12
C GLY A 43 5.44 10.21 -2.63
N ASP A 44 4.85 9.21 -3.28
CA ASP A 44 4.92 8.97 -4.73
C ASP A 44 3.58 8.37 -5.21
N PRO A 45 2.73 9.15 -5.92
CA PRO A 45 1.46 8.67 -6.45
C PRO A 45 1.60 7.51 -7.45
N VAL A 46 2.70 7.44 -8.20
CA VAL A 46 2.96 6.37 -9.18
C VAL A 46 3.24 5.07 -8.44
N LEU A 47 4.10 5.12 -7.43
CA LEU A 47 4.40 3.96 -6.58
C LEU A 47 3.16 3.50 -5.81
N ALA A 48 2.39 4.44 -5.25
CA ALA A 48 1.14 4.14 -4.57
C ALA A 48 0.14 3.40 -5.48
N THR A 49 0.01 3.86 -6.72
CA THR A 49 -0.85 3.20 -7.71
C THR A 49 -0.36 1.77 -7.99
N ALA A 50 0.94 1.57 -8.17
CA ALA A 50 1.51 0.24 -8.42
C ALA A 50 1.35 -0.73 -7.23
N VAL A 51 1.40 -0.22 -6.00
CA VAL A 51 1.10 -0.97 -4.77
C VAL A 51 -0.37 -1.36 -4.72
N LEU A 52 -1.27 -0.39 -4.93
CA LEU A 52 -2.71 -0.61 -4.89
C LEU A 52 -3.17 -1.58 -5.96
N ASP A 53 -2.62 -1.49 -7.17
CA ASP A 53 -2.90 -2.43 -8.26
C ASP A 53 -2.67 -3.90 -7.84
N ARG A 54 -1.52 -4.18 -7.22
CA ARG A 54 -1.18 -5.52 -6.71
C ARG A 54 -2.05 -5.96 -5.54
N LEU A 55 -2.32 -5.05 -4.61
CA LEU A 55 -3.16 -5.36 -3.45
C LEU A 55 -4.59 -5.66 -3.86
N LEU A 56 -5.17 -4.84 -4.73
CA LEU A 56 -6.59 -4.88 -5.07
C LEU A 56 -6.95 -5.93 -6.12
N HIS A 57 -5.99 -6.44 -6.89
CA HIS A 57 -6.25 -7.46 -7.90
C HIS A 57 -6.88 -8.75 -7.33
N HIS A 58 -6.47 -9.17 -6.13
CA HIS A 58 -7.01 -10.35 -5.44
C HIS A 58 -7.41 -10.05 -3.98
N ALA A 59 -8.04 -8.89 -3.75
CA ALA A 59 -8.48 -8.47 -2.41
C ALA A 59 -9.97 -8.70 -2.13
N HIS A 60 -10.26 -8.94 -0.86
CA HIS A 60 -11.58 -8.67 -0.29
C HIS A 60 -11.49 -7.37 0.52
N ILE A 61 -12.23 -6.35 0.08
CA ILE A 61 -12.22 -5.03 0.71
C ILE A 61 -13.36 -4.97 1.73
N ILE A 62 -13.02 -4.64 2.97
CA ILE A 62 -13.99 -4.44 4.06
C ILE A 62 -13.87 -2.99 4.49
N ASN A 63 -14.90 -2.19 4.19
CA ASN A 63 -14.99 -0.81 4.64
C ASN A 63 -15.65 -0.81 6.03
N ILE A 64 -14.95 -0.26 7.02
CA ILE A 64 -15.36 -0.19 8.44
C ILE A 64 -15.41 1.29 8.85
#